data_AF-A0A520AHE7-F1
#
_entry.id   AF-A0A520AHE7-F1
#
_cell.length_a   1.000
_cell.length_b   1.000
_cell.length_c   1.000
_cell.angle_alpha   90.00
_cell.angle_beta   90.00
_cell.angle_gamma   90.00
#
_symmetry.space_group_name_H-M   'P 1'
#
loop_
_entity.id
_entity.type
_entity.pdbx_description
1 polymer ?
#
loop_
_entity_poly.entity_id
_entity_poly.type
_entity_poly.pdbx_seq_one_letter_code
_entity_poly.pdbx_strand_id
1 'polypeptide(L)' 'MIELNDVPADEMAELLDMLIWNSPGAGRDQVADWYAELLTRSDRDNAPIRLAIDVCMEYLANPGSPFERRIGERVARG' A
#
# COMPACT_ATOMS: atom_id res chain seq x y z
N MET A 1 -8.67 10.14 -3.25
CA MET A 1 -7.26 9.68 -3.32
C MET A 1 -6.65 10.10 -2.00
N ILE A 2 -6.05 9.17 -1.24
CA ILE A 2 -5.37 9.52 0.00
C ILE A 2 -3.99 10.05 -0.41
N GLU A 3 -3.64 11.26 0.02
CA GLU A 3 -2.29 11.80 -0.14
C GLU A 3 -1.44 11.31 1.03
N LEU A 4 -0.46 10.43 0.76
CA LEU A 4 0.32 9.84 1.86
C LEU A 4 1.16 10.88 2.57
N ASN A 5 1.54 11.98 1.91
CA ASN A 5 2.33 13.06 2.54
C ASN A 5 1.67 13.69 3.77
N ASP A 6 0.33 13.66 3.86
CA ASP A 6 -0.42 14.20 4.99
C ASP A 6 -0.58 13.22 6.15
N VAL A 7 -0.23 11.94 5.93
CA VAL A 7 -0.33 10.90 6.96
C VAL A 7 0.90 10.99 7.88
N PRO A 8 0.70 11.07 9.21
CA PRO A 8 1.77 10.98 10.18
C PRO A 8 2.59 9.70 10.02
N ALA A 9 3.90 9.79 10.24
CA ALA A 9 4.79 8.66 10.01
C ALA A 9 4.39 7.42 10.83
N ASP A 10 4.04 7.62 12.09
CA ASP A 10 3.65 6.60 13.07
C ASP A 10 2.38 5.83 12.68
N GLU A 11 1.48 6.43 11.91
CA GLU A 11 0.24 5.80 11.44
C GLU A 11 0.39 5.14 10.06
N MET A 12 1.45 5.49 9.30
CA MET A 12 1.61 5.11 7.90
C MET A 12 1.63 3.60 7.67
N ALA A 13 2.40 2.87 8.49
CA ALA A 13 2.56 1.43 8.33
C ALA A 13 1.24 0.69 8.54
N GLU A 14 0.50 1.04 9.59
CA GLU A 14 -0.80 0.44 9.91
C GLU A 14 -1.85 0.78 8.84
N LEU A 15 -1.85 2.03 8.35
CA LEU A 15 -2.73 2.45 7.28
C LEU A 15 -2.49 1.64 6.00
N LEU A 16 -1.24 1.53 5.55
CA LEU A 16 -0.93 0.78 4.33
C LEU A 16 -1.19 -0.71 4.47
N ASP A 17 -0.86 -1.32 5.61
CA ASP A 17 -1.20 -2.71 5.89
C ASP A 17 -2.72 -2.94 5.76
N MET A 18 -3.53 -2.06 6.35
CA MET A 18 -4.99 -2.12 6.24
C MET A 18 -5.47 -1.93 4.80
N LEU A 19 -4.96 -0.93 4.08
CA LEU A 19 -5.42 -0.62 2.72
C LEU A 19 -5.03 -1.71 1.72
N ILE A 20 -3.83 -2.27 1.86
CA ILE A 20 -3.27 -3.26 0.95
C ILE A 20 -3.85 -4.64 1.21
N TRP A 21 -4.07 -5.03 2.46
CA TRP A 21 -4.47 -6.41 2.81
C TRP A 21 -5.91 -6.57 3.29
N ASN A 22 -6.56 -5.50 3.74
CA ASN A 22 -7.89 -5.58 4.35
C ASN A 22 -8.97 -4.81 3.56
N SER A 23 -8.58 -3.90 2.67
CA SER A 23 -9.52 -3.13 1.84
C SER A 23 -9.57 -3.65 0.40
N PRO A 24 -10.76 -3.87 -0.18
CA PRO A 24 -10.87 -4.37 -1.54
C PRO A 24 -10.48 -3.37 -2.65
N GLY A 25 -10.01 -2.17 -2.28
CA GLY A 25 -9.86 -1.04 -3.20
C GLY A 25 -8.46 -0.82 -3.77
N ALA A 26 -7.40 -1.29 -3.11
CA ALA A 26 -6.03 -1.03 -3.56
C ALA A 26 -5.62 -2.04 -4.64
N GLY A 27 -5.63 -1.59 -5.89
CA GLY A 27 -5.03 -2.31 -7.01
C GLY A 27 -3.51 -2.15 -7.04
N ARG A 28 -2.83 -3.02 -7.77
CA ARG A 28 -1.36 -3.03 -7.90
C ARG A 28 -0.77 -1.70 -8.36
N ASP A 29 -1.42 -1.03 -9.31
CA ASP A 29 -1.00 0.28 -9.81
C ASP A 29 -1.06 1.34 -8.69
N GLN A 30 -2.11 1.31 -7.88
CA GLN A 30 -2.25 2.23 -6.74
C GLN A 30 -1.20 1.96 -5.66
N VAL A 31 -0.87 0.70 -5.38
CA VAL A 31 0.22 0.36 -4.44
C VAL A 31 1.59 0.80 -4.98
N ALA A 32 1.79 0.75 -6.30
CA ALA A 32 3.01 1.26 -6.94
C ALA A 32 3.12 2.79 -6.83
N ASP A 33 2.00 3.51 -7.00
CA ASP A 33 1.95 4.97 -6.80
C ASP A 33 2.27 5.35 -5.35
N TRP A 34 1.67 4.65 -4.38
CA TRP A 34 1.97 4.82 -2.95
C TRP A 34 3.43 4.55 -2.61
N TYR A 35 4.01 3.48 -3.16
CA TYR A 35 5.42 3.19 -3.00
C TYR A 35 6.30 4.34 -3.52
N ALA A 36 5.99 4.89 -4.70
CA ALA A 36 6.72 6.03 -5.25
C ALA A 36 6.59 7.28 -4.37
N GLU A 37 5.39 7.58 -3.86
CA GLU A 37 5.18 8.70 -2.92
C GLU A 37 6.03 8.56 -1.65
N LEU A 38 6.02 7.39 -1.01
CA LEU A 38 6.80 7.15 0.23
C LEU A 38 8.30 7.36 0.03
N LEU A 39 8.85 6.98 -1.13
CA LEU A 39 10.27 7.16 -1.44
C LEU A 39 10.66 8.64 -1.59
N THR A 40 9.71 9.50 -1.92
CA THR A 40 9.92 10.96 -2.06
C THR A 40 9.78 11.73 -0.75
N ARG A 41 9.27 11.09 0.31
CA ARG A 41 9.11 11.73 1.61
C ARG A 41 10.46 12.14 2.21
N SER A 42 10.47 13.27 2.92
CA SER A 42 11.64 13.77 3.63
C SER A 42 12.02 12.91 4.84
N ASP A 43 11.04 12.22 5.44
CA ASP A 43 11.18 11.35 6.60
C ASP A 43 11.21 9.85 6.22
N ARG A 44 11.53 9.51 4.97
CA ARG A 44 11.53 8.12 4.48
C ARG A 44 12.39 7.14 5.30
N ASP A 45 13.43 7.65 5.96
CA ASP A 45 14.35 6.84 6.77
C ASP A 45 13.79 6.58 8.18
N ASN A 46 12.66 7.18 8.54
CA ASN A 46 11.93 6.92 9.77
C ASN A 46 11.40 5.47 9.77
N ALA A 47 11.52 4.77 10.91
CA ALA A 47 11.22 3.35 11.01
C ALA A 47 9.78 3.00 10.57
N PRO A 48 8.72 3.70 11.03
CA PRO A 48 7.38 3.57 10.49
C PRO A 48 7.24 3.72 8.97
N ILE A 49 7.91 4.70 8.35
CA ILE A 49 7.84 4.88 6.89
C ILE A 49 8.58 3.74 6.17
N ARG A 50 9.70 3.27 6.71
CA ARG A 50 10.40 2.10 6.16
C ARG A 50 9.53 0.84 6.20
N LEU A 51 8.80 0.62 7.30
CA LEU A 51 7.83 -0.48 7.39
C LEU A 51 6.73 -0.35 6.34
N ALA A 52 6.20 0.86 6.15
CA ALA A 52 5.19 1.13 5.13
C ALA A 52 5.71 0.83 3.70
N ILE A 53 6.96 1.21 3.41
CA ILE A 53 7.66 0.88 2.15
C ILE A 53 7.80 -0.64 1.99
N ASP A 54 8.20 -1.35 3.04
CA ASP A 54 8.36 -2.80 3.03
C ASP A 54 7.02 -3.52 2.74
N VAL A 55 5.90 -3.04 3.32
CA VAL A 55 4.55 -3.56 3.03
C VAL A 55 4.20 -3.41 1.55
N CYS A 56 4.43 -2.22 0.97
CA CYS A 56 4.22 -2.02 -0.46
C CYS A 56 5.08 -2.96 -1.31
N MET A 57 6.36 -3.12 -0.95
CA MET A 57 7.27 -4.03 -1.66
C MET A 57 6.81 -5.49 -1.58
N GLU A 58 6.36 -5.97 -0.43
CA GLU A 58 5.88 -7.34 -0.26
C GLU A 58 4.69 -7.63 -1.17
N TYR A 59 3.72 -6.70 -1.22
CA TYR A 59 2.56 -6.82 -2.10
C TYR A 59 2.98 -6.82 -3.59
N LEU A 60 3.84 -5.89 -3.98
CA LEU A 60 4.34 -5.79 -5.36
C LEU A 60 5.26 -6.96 -5.74
N ALA A 61 5.92 -7.62 -4.79
CA ALA A 61 6.78 -8.78 -5.07
C ALA A 61 5.97 -10.08 -5.29
N ASN A 62 4.70 -10.13 -4.90
CA ASN A 62 3.87 -11.33 -4.97
C ASN A 62 2.73 -11.22 -6.00
N PRO A 63 3.03 -11.24 -7.31
CA PRO A 63 2.00 -11.23 -8.35
C PRO A 63 1.13 -12.49 -8.28
N GLY A 64 -0.19 -12.30 -8.28
CA GLY A 64 -1.19 -13.37 -8.27
C GLY A 64 -1.51 -13.89 -6.88
N SER A 65 -1.22 -13.13 -5.82
CA SER A 65 -1.60 -13.50 -4.45
C SER A 65 -3.10 -13.83 -4.37
N PRO A 66 -3.53 -14.75 -3.48
CA PRO A 66 -4.95 -15.05 -3.29
C PRO A 66 -5.79 -13.80 -3.00
N PHE A 67 -5.15 -12.78 -2.41
CA PHE A 67 -5.75 -11.47 -2.23
C PHE A 67 -5.98 -10.75 -3.55
N GLU A 68 -4.97 -10.59 -4.42
CA GLU A 68 -5.14 -10.01 -5.77
C GLU A 68 -6.25 -10.70 -6.58
N ARG A 69 -6.33 -12.04 -6.52
CA ARG A 69 -7.42 -12.79 -7.16
C ARG A 69 -8.79 -12.44 -6.57
N ARG A 70 -8.88 -12.36 -5.24
CA ARG A 70 -10.12 -12.01 -4.53
C ARG A 70 -10.57 -10.58 -4.79
N ILE A 71 -9.62 -9.66 -5.02
CA ILE A 71 -9.89 -8.29 -5.46
C ILE A 71 -10.41 -8.30 -6.90
N GLY A 72 -9.68 -8.91 -7.82
CA GLY A 72 -10.09 -9.03 -9.23
C GLY A 72 -11.48 -9.65 -9.38
N GLU A 73 -11.80 -10.69 -8.60
CA GLU A 73 -13.12 -11.32 -8.58
C GLU A 73 -14.22 -10.45 -7.97
N ARG A 74 -13.93 -9.62 -6.96
CA ARG A 74 -14.92 -8.69 -6.37
C ARG A 74 -15.18 -7.51 -7.29
N VAL A 75 -14.15 -6.95 -7.91
CA VAL A 75 -14.26 -5.86 -8.89
C VAL A 75 -15.02 -6.32 -10.13
N ALA A 76 -14.80 -7.55 -10.61
CA ALA A 76 -15.51 -8.09 -11.76
C ALA A 76 -17.00 -8.40 -11.52
N ARG A 77 -17.47 -8.36 -10.26
CA ARG A 77 -18.86 -8.67 -9.86
C ARG A 77 -19.66 -7.46 -9.37
N GLY A 78 -19.04 -6.28 -9.24
CA GLY A 78 -19.68 -5.02 -8.86
C GLY A 78 -19.92 -4.14 -10.08
#